data_AF-A0A6G3MMY3-F1
#
_entry.id   AF-A0A6G3MMY3-F1
#
_cell.length_a   1.000
_cell.length_b   1.000
_cell.length_c   1.000
_cell.angle_alpha   90.00
_cell.angle_beta   90.00
_cell.angle_gamma   90.00
#
_symmetry.space_group_name_H-M   'P 1'
#
loop_
_entity.id
_entity.type
_entity.pdbx_description
1 polymer ?
#
loop_
_entity_poly.entity_id
_entity_poly.type
_entity_poly.pdbx_seq_one_letter_code
_entity_poly.pdbx_strand_id
1 'polypeptide(L)'
;QIQKILENKCEMCLDQRDNKNVERYFKLLSMVGSHQKGLSLFSRYLTSIINFEFEDSKITLIVSDEELRPVVYIGRLLQIISANIVKYQPMVDTYYGPGEVIYIAREIQSNCIPLLRTLLNQFY
;
A
#
# COMPACT_ATOMS: atom_id res chain seq x y z
N GLN A 1 10.11 -23.71 9.31
CA GLN A 1 10.88 -22.90 10.29
C GLN A 1 11.45 -21.62 9.64
N ILE A 2 12.14 -21.70 8.49
CA ILE A 2 12.71 -20.53 7.80
C ILE A 2 11.65 -19.52 7.32
N GLN A 3 10.53 -19.99 6.74
CA GLN A 3 9.39 -19.14 6.33
C GLN A 3 8.97 -18.17 7.43
N LYS A 4 8.63 -18.69 8.60
CA LYS A 4 8.21 -17.90 9.77
C LYS A 4 9.25 -16.89 10.25
N ILE A 5 10.54 -17.23 10.16
CA ILE A 5 11.63 -16.29 10.49
C ILE A 5 11.65 -15.12 9.51
N LEU A 6 11.51 -15.39 8.21
CA LEU A 6 11.49 -14.35 7.18
C LEU A 6 10.23 -13.50 7.26
N GLU A 7 9.08 -14.09 7.54
CA GLU A 7 7.81 -13.38 7.77
C GLU A 7 7.93 -12.41 8.95
N ASN A 8 8.42 -12.88 10.10
CA ASN A 8 8.62 -12.04 11.28
C ASN A 8 9.62 -10.90 11.01
N LYS A 9 10.72 -11.18 10.29
CA LYS A 9 11.69 -10.14 9.92
C LYS A 9 11.09 -9.11 8.98
N CYS A 10 10.27 -9.55 8.03
CA CYS A 10 9.55 -8.65 7.14
C CYS A 10 8.59 -7.75 7.93
N GLU A 11 7.83 -8.31 8.89
CA GLU A 11 6.95 -7.56 9.78
C GLU A 11 7.73 -6.50 10.59
N MET A 12 8.87 -6.88 11.18
CA MET A 12 9.73 -5.92 11.89
C MET A 12 10.22 -4.78 10.99
N CYS A 13 10.57 -5.07 9.73
CA CYS A 13 10.98 -4.03 8.78
C CYS A 13 9.82 -3.10 8.40
N LEU A 14 8.58 -3.60 8.35
CA LEU A 14 7.39 -2.75 8.15
C LEU A 14 7.23 -1.77 9.32
N ASP A 15 7.34 -2.27 10.55
CA ASP A 15 7.20 -1.46 11.76
C ASP A 15 8.30 -0.40 11.86
N GLN A 16 9.51 -0.72 11.40
CA GLN A 16 10.66 0.19 11.34
C GLN A 16 10.70 1.10 10.10
N ARG A 17 9.72 0.97 9.18
CA ARG A 17 9.68 1.69 7.90
C ARG A 17 10.95 1.51 7.04
N ASP A 18 11.57 0.34 7.13
CA ASP A 18 12.76 -0.01 6.33
C ASP A 18 12.35 -0.53 4.95
N ASN A 19 12.02 0.41 4.06
CA ASN A 19 11.56 0.16 2.69
C ASN A 19 12.45 -0.86 1.95
N LYS A 20 13.78 -0.69 2.04
CA LYS A 20 14.74 -1.51 1.32
C LYS A 20 14.68 -2.97 1.78
N ASN A 21 14.61 -3.20 3.09
CA ASN A 21 14.53 -4.55 3.61
C ASN A 21 13.14 -5.16 3.43
N VAL A 22 12.05 -4.38 3.45
CA VAL A 22 10.71 -4.89 3.11
C VAL A 22 10.68 -5.46 1.68
N GLU A 23 11.16 -4.72 0.68
CA GLU A 23 11.22 -5.21 -0.70
C GLU A 23 12.12 -6.46 -0.83
N ARG A 24 13.22 -6.51 -0.07
CA ARG A 24 14.10 -7.68 -0.04
C ARG A 24 13.38 -8.90 0.55
N TYR A 25 12.73 -8.76 1.70
CA TYR A 25 12.02 -9.88 2.33
C TYR A 25 10.82 -10.32 1.50
N PHE A 26 10.12 -9.41 0.83
CA PHE A 26 9.09 -9.73 -0.14
C PHE A 26 9.62 -10.71 -1.21
N LYS A 27 10.75 -10.38 -1.85
CA LYS A 27 11.38 -11.28 -2.83
C LYS A 27 11.73 -12.63 -2.22
N LEU A 28 12.31 -12.66 -1.02
CA LEU A 28 12.68 -13.91 -0.34
C LEU A 28 11.46 -14.78 0.02
N LEU A 29 10.35 -14.16 0.43
CA LEU A 29 9.12 -14.87 0.80
C LEU A 29 8.51 -15.63 -0.39
N SER A 30 8.61 -15.08 -1.60
CA SER A 30 8.23 -15.80 -2.83
C SER A 30 9.04 -17.09 -3.02
N MET A 31 10.34 -17.06 -2.74
CA MET A 31 11.26 -18.17 -2.98
C MET A 31 11.13 -19.29 -1.95
N VAL A 32 10.67 -18.98 -0.73
CA VAL A 32 10.51 -19.98 0.34
C VAL A 32 9.09 -20.55 0.42
N GLY A 33 8.21 -20.23 -0.53
CA GLY A 33 6.83 -20.75 -0.55
C GLY A 33 5.84 -20.00 0.35
N SER A 34 6.20 -18.84 0.91
CA SER A 34 5.30 -17.98 1.70
C SER A 34 4.60 -16.94 0.81
N HIS A 35 3.98 -17.38 -0.29
CA HIS A 35 3.39 -16.50 -1.30
C HIS A 35 2.27 -15.61 -0.72
N GLN A 36 1.20 -16.21 -0.20
CA GLN A 36 0.05 -15.45 0.29
C GLN A 36 0.40 -14.48 1.43
N LYS A 37 1.24 -14.92 2.37
CA LYS A 37 1.69 -14.08 3.48
C LYS A 37 2.58 -12.93 2.98
N GLY A 38 3.47 -13.19 2.02
CA GLY A 38 4.30 -12.15 1.40
C GLY A 38 3.46 -11.08 0.70
N LEU A 39 2.45 -11.48 -0.08
CA LEU A 39 1.51 -10.55 -0.70
C LEU A 39 0.75 -9.72 0.33
N SER A 40 0.22 -10.35 1.38
CA SER A 40 -0.48 -9.64 2.46
C SER A 40 0.42 -8.61 3.17
N LEU A 41 1.67 -8.97 3.49
CA LEU A 41 2.64 -8.06 4.09
C LEU A 41 3.00 -6.90 3.16
N PHE A 42 3.12 -7.17 1.86
CA PHE A 42 3.40 -6.14 0.87
C PHE A 42 2.19 -5.23 0.59
N SER A 43 0.96 -5.73 0.68
CA SER A 43 -0.24 -4.89 0.66
C SER A 43 -0.26 -3.91 1.84
N ARG A 44 0.11 -4.38 3.04
CA ARG A 44 0.25 -3.51 4.23
C ARG A 44 1.34 -2.45 4.04
N TYR A 45 2.47 -2.86 3.44
CA TYR A 45 3.54 -1.95 3.08
C TYR A 45 3.08 -0.84 2.14
N LEU A 46 2.45 -1.19 1.02
CA LEU A 46 1.97 -0.20 0.06
C LEU A 46 0.90 0.69 0.66
N THR A 47 0.01 0.15 1.49
CA THR A 47 -0.99 0.94 2.22
C THR A 47 -0.32 2.02 3.09
N SER A 48 0.79 1.69 3.77
CA SER A 48 1.49 2.67 4.61
C SER A 48 2.17 3.78 3.79
N ILE A 49 2.75 3.43 2.63
CA ILE A 49 3.29 4.41 1.67
C ILE A 49 2.18 5.32 1.16
N ILE A 50 1.08 4.75 0.69
CA ILE A 50 -0.06 5.48 0.12
C ILE A 50 -0.63 6.46 1.15
N ASN A 51 -0.80 6.02 2.40
CA ASN A 51 -1.28 6.89 3.47
C ASN A 51 -0.30 8.06 3.71
N PHE A 52 1.00 7.79 3.74
CA PHE A 52 2.01 8.84 3.92
C PHE A 52 1.99 9.85 2.75
N GLU A 53 2.01 9.36 1.51
CA GLU A 53 1.96 10.21 0.31
C GLU A 53 0.64 11.00 0.23
N PHE A 54 -0.46 10.42 0.69
CA PHE A 54 -1.76 11.10 0.72
C PHE A 54 -1.79 12.23 1.76
N GLU A 55 -1.32 11.98 2.99
CA GLU A 55 -1.20 13.01 4.02
C GLU A 55 -0.30 14.17 3.56
N ASP A 56 0.86 13.85 2.96
CA ASP A 56 1.77 14.85 2.39
C ASP A 56 1.11 15.64 1.24
N SER A 57 0.33 14.97 0.40
CA SER A 57 -0.40 15.63 -0.68
C SER A 57 -1.46 16.61 -0.18
N LYS A 58 -2.11 16.35 0.97
CA LYS A 58 -3.10 17.27 1.54
C LYS A 58 -2.47 18.57 2.04
N ILE A 59 -1.20 18.55 2.45
CA ILE A 59 -0.46 19.76 2.85
C ILE A 59 -0.18 20.65 1.63
N THR A 60 0.13 20.05 0.50
CA THR A 60 0.53 20.76 -0.72
C THR A 60 -0.65 21.14 -1.62
N LEU A 61 -1.78 20.44 -1.51
CA LEU A 61 -2.93 20.60 -2.38
C LEU A 61 -3.93 21.58 -1.76
N ILE A 62 -3.76 22.86 -2.07
CA ILE A 62 -4.64 23.94 -1.59
C ILE A 62 -5.94 23.92 -2.39
N VAL A 63 -7.06 23.56 -1.74
CA VAL A 63 -8.41 23.66 -2.30
C VAL A 63 -9.15 24.79 -1.60
N SER A 64 -9.34 25.90 -2.32
CA SER A 64 -10.02 27.11 -1.81
C SER A 64 -11.51 26.90 -1.59
N ASP A 65 -12.13 26.04 -2.39
CA ASP A 65 -13.54 25.68 -2.27
C ASP A 65 -13.71 24.50 -1.29
N GLU A 66 -14.39 24.76 -0.17
CA GLU A 66 -14.59 23.77 0.88
C GLU A 66 -15.54 22.64 0.46
N GLU A 67 -16.52 22.93 -0.40
CA GLU A 67 -17.47 21.92 -0.90
C GLU A 67 -16.82 20.96 -1.89
N LEU A 68 -15.82 21.45 -2.66
CA LEU A 68 -15.07 20.63 -3.61
C LEU A 68 -13.91 19.85 -2.97
N ARG A 69 -13.41 20.29 -1.81
CA ARG A 69 -12.26 19.68 -1.12
C ARG A 69 -12.36 18.15 -0.92
N PRO A 70 -13.51 17.57 -0.50
CA PRO A 70 -13.63 16.12 -0.35
C PRO A 70 -13.44 15.38 -1.66
N VAL A 71 -14.10 15.85 -2.73
CA VAL A 71 -14.05 15.22 -4.07
C VAL A 71 -12.63 15.27 -4.62
N VAL A 72 -11.96 16.40 -4.47
CA VAL A 72 -10.57 16.58 -4.90
C VAL A 72 -9.62 15.64 -4.15
N TYR A 73 -9.77 15.52 -2.82
CA TYR A 73 -8.95 14.61 -2.02
C TYR A 73 -9.21 13.14 -2.35
N ILE A 74 -10.46 12.73 -2.60
CA ILE A 74 -10.78 11.38 -3.08
C ILE A 74 -10.08 11.10 -4.40
N GLY A 75 -10.18 12.02 -5.36
CA GLY A 75 -9.48 11.91 -6.65
C GLY A 75 -7.97 11.78 -6.46
N ARG A 76 -7.38 12.55 -5.54
CA ARG A 76 -5.95 12.47 -5.24
C ARG A 76 -5.54 11.13 -4.64
N LEU A 77 -6.30 10.59 -3.69
CA LEU A 77 -6.03 9.28 -3.09
C LEU A 77 -6.06 8.17 -4.15
N LEU A 78 -7.05 8.18 -5.05
CA LEU A 78 -7.15 7.19 -6.13
C LEU A 78 -5.95 7.25 -7.10
N GLN A 79 -5.47 8.45 -7.42
CA GLN A 79 -4.26 8.62 -8.24
C GLN A 79 -3.02 8.04 -7.55
N ILE A 80 -2.84 8.30 -6.24
CA ILE A 80 -1.71 7.79 -5.46
C ILE A 80 -1.75 6.25 -5.39
N ILE A 81 -2.93 5.67 -5.15
CA ILE A 81 -3.12 4.22 -5.16
C ILE A 81 -2.73 3.63 -6.52
N SER A 82 -3.26 4.19 -7.61
CA SER A 82 -2.98 3.72 -8.97
C SER A 82 -1.48 3.82 -9.30
N ALA A 83 -0.83 4.94 -8.97
CA ALA A 83 0.59 5.14 -9.22
C ALA A 83 1.46 4.11 -8.49
N ASN A 84 1.15 3.81 -7.21
CA ASN A 84 1.90 2.81 -6.44
C ASN A 84 1.67 1.39 -6.97
N ILE A 85 0.44 1.03 -7.35
CA ILE A 85 0.15 -0.27 -7.96
C ILE A 85 0.95 -0.45 -9.26
N VAL A 86 0.91 0.53 -10.17
CA VAL A 86 1.65 0.48 -11.44
C VAL A 86 3.16 0.42 -11.21
N LYS A 87 3.68 1.19 -10.26
CA LYS A 87 5.11 1.20 -9.90
C LYS A 87 5.62 -0.17 -9.47
N TYR A 88 4.85 -0.88 -8.65
CA TYR A 88 5.28 -2.14 -8.05
C TYR A 88 4.82 -3.40 -8.81
N GLN A 89 3.91 -3.27 -9.77
CA GLN A 89 3.44 -4.38 -10.59
C GLN A 89 4.58 -5.23 -11.20
N PRO A 90 5.63 -4.66 -11.84
CA PRO A 90 6.68 -5.48 -12.45
C PRO A 90 7.39 -6.40 -11.43
N MET A 91 7.57 -5.92 -10.20
CA MET A 91 8.17 -6.72 -9.14
C MET A 91 7.23 -7.84 -8.68
N VAL A 92 5.94 -7.53 -8.51
CA VAL A 92 4.94 -8.53 -8.13
C VAL A 92 4.85 -9.62 -9.20
N ASP A 93 4.73 -9.24 -10.47
CA ASP A 93 4.63 -10.17 -11.60
C ASP A 93 5.89 -11.05 -11.71
N THR A 94 7.08 -10.49 -11.43
CA THR A 94 8.36 -11.22 -11.47
C THR A 94 8.48 -12.29 -10.38
N TYR A 95 8.07 -11.99 -9.15
CA TYR A 95 8.35 -12.86 -7.99
C TYR A 95 7.15 -13.71 -7.57
N TYR A 96 5.93 -13.22 -7.78
CA TYR A 96 4.70 -13.88 -7.32
C TYR A 96 3.82 -14.38 -8.47
N GLY A 97 4.08 -13.90 -9.69
CA GLY A 97 3.39 -14.33 -10.90
C GLY A 97 2.36 -13.31 -11.41
N PRO A 98 1.98 -13.44 -12.69
CA PRO A 98 1.11 -12.49 -13.36
C PRO A 98 -0.27 -12.43 -12.69
N GLY A 99 -0.75 -11.23 -12.42
CA GLY A 99 -2.10 -10.99 -11.89
C GLY A 99 -2.20 -10.97 -10.36
N GLU A 100 -1.16 -11.35 -9.63
CA GLU A 100 -1.10 -11.22 -8.16
C GLU A 100 -1.15 -9.74 -7.70
N VAL A 101 -0.86 -8.81 -8.60
CA VAL A 101 -1.08 -7.37 -8.34
C VAL A 101 -2.55 -7.05 -8.07
N ILE A 102 -3.50 -7.83 -8.60
CA ILE A 102 -4.94 -7.65 -8.34
C ILE A 102 -5.28 -8.02 -6.89
N TYR A 103 -4.63 -9.03 -6.33
CA TYR A 103 -4.75 -9.36 -4.90
C TYR A 103 -4.30 -8.17 -4.05
N ILE A 104 -3.14 -7.60 -4.36
CA ILE A 104 -2.61 -6.42 -3.67
C ILE A 104 -3.58 -5.23 -3.79
N ALA A 105 -4.09 -4.97 -5.00
CA ALA A 105 -5.04 -3.89 -5.25
C ALA A 105 -6.32 -4.04 -4.41
N ARG A 106 -6.85 -5.26 -4.29
CA ARG A 106 -8.02 -5.58 -3.44
C ARG A 106 -7.73 -5.33 -1.97
N GLU A 107 -6.58 -5.77 -1.47
CA GLU A 107 -6.18 -5.55 -0.08
C GLU A 107 -6.01 -4.05 0.22
N ILE A 108 -5.36 -3.29 -0.67
CA ILE A 108 -5.22 -1.84 -0.54
C ILE A 108 -6.60 -1.17 -0.55
N GLN A 109 -7.49 -1.54 -1.47
CA GLN A 109 -8.86 -1.02 -1.52
C GLN A 109 -9.57 -1.23 -0.18
N SER A 110 -9.51 -2.44 0.39
CA SER A 110 -10.12 -2.76 1.69
C SER A 110 -9.55 -1.90 2.82
N ASN A 111 -8.23 -1.69 2.84
CA ASN A 111 -7.55 -0.93 3.88
C ASN A 111 -7.70 0.60 3.74
N CYS A 112 -7.94 1.11 2.52
CA CYS A 112 -8.14 2.54 2.25
C CYS A 112 -9.62 2.97 2.32
N ILE A 113 -10.59 2.05 2.30
CA ILE A 113 -12.02 2.38 2.53
C ILE A 113 -12.25 3.11 3.86
N PRO A 114 -11.65 2.68 5.00
CA PRO A 114 -11.73 3.44 6.24
C PRO A 114 -11.17 4.86 6.12
N LEU A 115 -10.07 5.06 5.40
CA LEU A 115 -9.49 6.39 5.17
C LEU A 115 -10.46 7.30 4.41
N LEU A 116 -11.10 6.76 3.36
CA LEU A 116 -12.14 7.47 2.62
C LEU A 116 -13.33 7.84 3.51
N ARG A 117 -13.78 6.91 4.39
CA ARG A 117 -14.86 7.19 5.34
C ARG A 117 -14.49 8.28 6.34
N THR A 118 -13.29 8.23 6.91
CA THR A 118 -12.79 9.26 7.82
C THR A 118 -12.74 10.61 7.12
N LEU A 119 -12.27 10.64 5.88
CA LEU A 119 -12.22 11.87 5.10
C LEU A 119 -13.62 12.43 4.85
N LEU A 120 -14.58 11.61 4.43
CA LEU A 120 -15.96 12.04 4.24
C LEU A 120 -16.57 12.58 5.54
N ASN A 121 -16.35 11.91 6.67
CA ASN A 121 -16.83 12.34 7.99
C ASN A 121 -16.17 13.62 8.51
N GLN A 122 -15.08 14.11 7.91
CA GLN A 122 -14.50 15.41 8.27
C GLN A 122 -15.26 16.59 7.64
N PHE A 123 -16.08 16.32 6.61
CA PHE A 123 -16.80 17.33 5.84
C PHE A 123 -18.33 17.23 5.97
N TYR A 124 -18.83 16.28 6.78
CA TYR A 124 -20.23 16.08 7.17
C TYR A 124 -20.32 16.05 8.69
#